data_AF-A0A7S3A8F6-F1
#
_entry.id   AF-A0A7S3A8F6-F1
#
_cell.length_a   1.000
_cell.length_b   1.000
_cell.length_c   1.000
_cell.angle_alpha   90.00
_cell.angle_beta   90.00
_cell.angle_gamma   90.00
#
_symmetry.space_group_name_H-M   'P 1'
#
loop_
_entity.id
_entity.type
_entity.pdbx_description
1 polymer ?
#
loop_
_entity_poly.entity_id
_entity_poly.type
_entity_poly.pdbx_seq_one_letter_code
_entity_poly.pdbx_strand_id
1 'polypeptide(L)'
;MVARQYIPFSELVCKINPAKLAQEATSQSPQSTFRDADEYIAYFEPLILAELKAEFSNAVEKFARDGGEASAFRSSLPPQGNRKGSSGRKDDAGCPLRAVILFARVENVFQLVEAQPFNNPHNVGLREGDTIAAWACGKTPSANAQKALPGSSTIGLVERVTPLGNTFFKTILPEGSPPLKDGTEIVLLKLGSIITYQREREALYRLPRATLLSGLLQPASPIAQATNAKV
;
A
#
# COMPACT_ATOMS: atom_id res chain seq x y z
N MET A 1 -23.83 22.08 4.20
CA MET A 1 -23.15 20.77 4.28
C MET A 1 -22.83 20.32 2.86
N VAL A 2 -21.56 20.32 2.46
CA VAL A 2 -21.15 19.69 1.21
C VAL A 2 -21.05 18.20 1.49
N ALA A 3 -21.90 17.37 0.86
CA ALA A 3 -21.78 15.93 0.98
C ALA A 3 -20.39 15.53 0.46
N ARG A 4 -19.50 15.05 1.34
CA ARG A 4 -18.22 14.48 0.92
C ARG A 4 -18.54 13.31 0.00
N GLN A 5 -18.08 13.40 -1.25
CA GLN A 5 -18.21 12.29 -2.18
C GLN A 5 -17.39 11.12 -1.63
N TYR A 6 -18.05 10.00 -1.34
CA TYR A 6 -17.38 8.81 -0.88
C TYR A 6 -16.56 8.22 -2.03
N ILE A 7 -15.24 8.41 -1.98
CA ILE A 7 -14.30 7.77 -2.91
C ILE A 7 -13.87 6.44 -2.29
N PRO A 8 -14.03 5.30 -2.98
CA PRO A 8 -13.54 4.00 -2.52
C PRO A 8 -12.06 4.08 -2.16
N PHE A 9 -11.66 3.42 -1.06
CA PHE A 9 -10.27 3.53 -0.58
C PHE A 9 -9.26 2.96 -1.58
N SER A 10 -9.63 1.89 -2.28
CA SER A 10 -8.85 1.33 -3.39
C SER A 10 -8.54 2.36 -4.49
N GLU A 11 -9.51 3.20 -4.84
CA GLU A 11 -9.33 4.26 -5.83
C GLU A 11 -8.36 5.35 -5.34
N LEU A 12 -8.47 5.74 -4.07
CA LEU A 12 -7.51 6.70 -3.47
C LEU A 12 -6.09 6.14 -3.45
N VAL A 13 -5.92 4.87 -3.10
CA VAL A 13 -4.61 4.23 -3.05
C VAL A 13 -4.00 4.08 -4.43
N CYS A 14 -4.79 3.70 -5.44
CA CYS A 14 -4.31 3.60 -6.82
C CYS A 14 -3.94 4.96 -7.44
N LYS A 15 -4.49 6.07 -6.92
CA LYS A 15 -4.11 7.45 -7.32
C LYS A 15 -2.80 7.94 -6.71
N ILE A 16 -2.23 7.22 -5.73
CA ILE A 16 -0.95 7.60 -5.12
C ILE A 16 0.14 7.55 -6.19
N ASN A 17 0.87 8.66 -6.34
CA ASN A 17 2.00 8.71 -7.26
C ASN A 17 3.25 8.09 -6.61
N PRO A 18 3.73 6.93 -7.07
CA PRO A 18 4.88 6.26 -6.48
C PRO A 18 6.17 7.10 -6.53
N ALA A 19 6.32 7.97 -7.53
CA ALA A 19 7.48 8.84 -7.66
C ALA A 19 7.52 9.99 -6.63
N LYS A 20 6.41 10.25 -5.92
CA LYS A 20 6.26 11.33 -4.94
C LYS A 20 6.13 10.85 -3.49
N LEU A 21 6.31 9.56 -3.22
CA LEU A 21 6.12 8.97 -1.88
C LEU A 21 6.95 9.66 -0.79
N ALA A 22 8.19 10.07 -1.09
CA ALA A 22 9.10 10.70 -0.13
C ALA A 22 8.78 12.18 0.20
N GLN A 23 7.83 12.81 -0.50
CA GLN A 23 7.61 14.27 -0.44
C GLN A 23 6.43 14.70 0.45
N GLU A 24 5.64 13.76 0.99
CA GLU A 24 4.36 14.07 1.64
C GLU A 24 4.34 13.67 3.11
N ALA A 25 5.25 14.25 3.92
CA ALA A 25 5.15 14.14 5.37
C ALA A 25 4.05 15.08 5.88
N THR A 26 2.95 14.50 6.38
CA THR A 26 1.89 15.29 7.01
C THR A 26 2.29 15.56 8.45
N SER A 27 2.69 16.79 8.79
CA SER A 27 2.89 17.19 10.18
C SER A 27 1.62 17.85 10.71
N GLN A 28 0.88 17.11 11.54
CA GLN A 28 -0.21 17.66 12.35
C GLN A 28 0.15 17.50 13.82
N SER A 29 -0.09 18.55 14.61
CA SER A 29 0.08 18.47 16.06
C SER A 29 -0.92 17.47 16.65
N PRO A 30 -0.52 16.68 17.67
CA PRO A 30 -1.43 15.76 18.35
C PRO A 30 -2.66 16.50 18.89
N GLN A 31 -3.85 16.07 18.47
CA GLN A 31 -5.14 16.58 18.94
C GLN A 31 -5.91 15.41 19.59
N SER A 32 -6.40 15.61 20.80
CA SER A 32 -7.12 14.59 21.56
C SER A 32 -8.61 14.87 21.73
N THR A 33 -9.07 16.06 21.35
CA THR A 33 -10.46 16.50 21.52
C THR A 33 -11.01 17.09 20.22
N PHE A 34 -12.25 16.77 19.91
CA PHE A 34 -12.90 17.13 18.64
C PHE A 34 -14.32 17.61 18.92
N ARG A 35 -14.82 18.58 18.14
CA ARG A 35 -16.18 19.12 18.36
C ARG A 35 -17.26 18.17 17.85
N ASP A 36 -17.00 17.54 16.71
CA ASP A 36 -17.92 16.66 16.02
C ASP A 36 -17.18 15.56 15.26
N ALA A 37 -17.94 14.61 14.72
CA ALA A 37 -17.39 13.51 13.94
C ALA A 37 -16.71 13.98 12.64
N ASP A 38 -17.16 15.08 12.03
CA ASP A 38 -16.59 15.58 10.78
C ASP A 38 -15.19 16.15 11.01
N GLU A 39 -14.97 16.87 12.12
CA GLU A 39 -13.65 17.33 12.56
C GLU A 39 -12.72 16.14 12.85
N TYR A 40 -13.23 15.12 13.55
CA TYR A 40 -12.47 13.89 13.82
C TYR A 40 -12.04 13.17 12.53
N ILE A 41 -12.96 13.01 11.57
CA ILE A 41 -12.67 12.40 10.26
C ILE A 41 -11.66 13.26 9.49
N ALA A 42 -11.84 14.58 9.47
CA ALA A 42 -10.94 15.50 8.78
C ALA A 42 -9.50 15.47 9.34
N TYR A 43 -9.36 15.19 10.64
CA TYR A 43 -8.06 15.05 11.30
C TYR A 43 -7.41 13.69 11.00
N PHE A 44 -8.12 12.58 11.19
CA PHE A 44 -7.51 11.25 11.10
C PHE A 44 -7.39 10.69 9.67
N GLU A 45 -8.27 11.04 8.73
CA GLU A 45 -8.20 10.48 7.36
C GLU A 45 -6.87 10.80 6.65
N PRO A 46 -6.34 12.05 6.69
CA PRO A 46 -5.02 12.35 6.15
C PRO A 46 -3.89 11.58 6.84
N LEU A 47 -4.00 11.32 8.15
CA LEU A 47 -2.99 10.58 8.91
C LEU A 47 -2.94 9.09 8.53
N ILE A 48 -4.10 8.46 8.34
CA ILE A 48 -4.19 7.07 7.83
C ILE A 48 -3.51 6.98 6.46
N LEU A 49 -3.76 7.95 5.57
CA LEU A 49 -3.13 8.00 4.26
C LEU A 49 -1.62 8.27 4.32
N ALA A 50 -1.17 9.11 5.27
CA ALA A 50 0.25 9.40 5.47
C ALA A 50 1.01 8.15 5.96
N GLU A 51 0.44 7.40 6.90
CA GLU A 51 1.04 6.17 7.40
C GLU A 51 1.12 5.10 6.31
N LEU A 52 0.09 4.94 5.48
CA LEU A 52 0.13 4.06 4.32
C LEU A 52 1.25 4.45 3.32
N LYS A 53 1.39 5.75 3.04
CA LYS A 53 2.47 6.25 2.16
C LYS A 53 3.85 6.02 2.77
N ALA A 54 3.97 6.14 4.10
CA ALA A 54 5.21 5.83 4.81
C ALA A 54 5.55 4.33 4.69
N GLU A 55 4.58 3.43 4.83
CA GLU A 55 4.76 1.99 4.58
C GLU A 55 5.29 1.75 3.15
N PHE A 56 4.66 2.39 2.15
CA PHE A 56 5.10 2.25 0.76
C PHE A 56 6.53 2.79 0.56
N SER A 57 6.84 3.94 1.14
CA SER A 57 8.19 4.52 1.10
C SER A 57 9.21 3.56 1.71
N ASN A 58 8.91 2.96 2.86
CA ASN A 58 9.78 1.97 3.51
C ASN A 58 10.03 0.74 2.62
N ALA A 59 9.00 0.25 1.92
CA ALA A 59 9.15 -0.86 0.98
C ALA A 59 10.03 -0.49 -0.22
N VAL A 60 9.87 0.71 -0.78
CA VAL A 60 10.71 1.24 -1.87
C VAL A 60 12.16 1.42 -1.41
N GLU A 61 12.39 1.96 -0.21
CA GLU A 61 13.73 2.12 0.37
C GLU A 61 14.40 0.77 0.65
N LYS A 62 13.65 -0.25 1.06
CA LYS A 62 14.17 -1.62 1.22
C LYS A 62 14.61 -2.19 -0.14
N PHE A 63 13.76 -2.09 -1.16
CA PHE A 63 14.09 -2.51 -2.53
C PHE A 63 15.34 -1.79 -3.07
N ALA A 64 15.44 -0.48 -2.83
CA ALA A 64 16.60 0.34 -3.18
C ALA A 64 17.90 -0.14 -2.52
N ARG A 65 17.88 -0.39 -1.21
CA ARG A 65 19.03 -0.88 -0.44
C ARG A 65 19.52 -2.24 -0.91
N ASP A 66 18.61 -3.09 -1.35
CA ASP A 66 18.92 -4.43 -1.84
C ASP A 66 19.53 -4.45 -3.25
N GLY A 67 19.88 -3.28 -3.82
CA GLY A 67 20.59 -3.15 -5.09
C GLY A 67 19.68 -3.13 -6.33
N GLY A 68 18.37 -2.92 -6.14
CA GLY A 68 17.38 -2.90 -7.21
C GLY A 68 17.29 -4.23 -7.98
N GLU A 69 16.74 -4.18 -9.19
CA GLU A 69 16.54 -5.35 -10.08
C GLU A 69 17.79 -6.28 -10.15
N ALA A 70 19.00 -5.73 -10.15
CA ALA A 70 20.23 -6.49 -10.36
C ALA A 70 20.59 -7.48 -9.22
N SER A 71 20.18 -7.21 -7.98
CA SER A 71 20.52 -8.03 -6.80
C SER A 71 19.29 -8.76 -6.24
N ALA A 72 18.10 -8.17 -6.34
CA ALA A 72 16.86 -8.79 -5.89
C ALA A 72 16.46 -10.05 -6.70
N PHE A 73 16.83 -10.14 -7.98
CA PHE A 73 16.60 -11.35 -8.78
C PHE A 73 17.66 -12.45 -8.56
N ARG A 74 18.75 -12.18 -7.83
CA ARG A 74 19.78 -13.17 -7.48
C ARG A 74 19.53 -13.87 -6.15
N SER A 75 18.61 -13.39 -5.30
CA SER A 75 18.45 -13.86 -3.91
C SER A 75 17.42 -14.99 -3.72
N SER A 76 16.83 -15.54 -4.77
CA SER A 76 15.79 -16.59 -4.67
C SER A 76 16.28 -17.99 -4.28
N LEU A 77 17.53 -18.13 -3.80
CA LEU A 77 18.02 -19.37 -3.20
C LEU A 77 18.78 -19.08 -1.90
N PRO A 78 18.20 -19.32 -0.71
CA PRO A 78 19.04 -19.82 0.36
C PRO A 78 19.48 -21.24 -0.04
N PRO A 79 20.76 -21.62 0.14
CA PRO A 79 21.16 -23.00 -0.02
C PRO A 79 20.28 -23.87 0.89
N GLN A 80 19.70 -24.94 0.35
CA GLN A 80 18.95 -25.92 1.12
C GLN A 80 19.88 -26.53 2.19
N GLY A 81 19.81 -25.95 3.39
CA GLY A 81 20.59 -26.37 4.55
C GLY A 81 19.76 -26.11 5.79
N ASN A 82 19.08 -27.16 6.25
CA ASN A 82 18.49 -27.35 7.57
C ASN A 82 18.44 -26.11 8.49
N ARG A 83 17.29 -25.41 8.53
CA ARG A 83 16.93 -24.61 9.70
C ARG A 83 15.58 -25.05 10.25
N LYS A 84 15.67 -25.82 11.34
CA LYS A 84 14.62 -25.98 12.34
C LYS A 84 14.22 -24.59 12.87
N GLY A 85 12.92 -24.35 12.96
CA GLY A 85 12.31 -23.41 13.90
C GLY A 85 12.58 -21.92 13.68
N SER A 86 11.67 -21.25 12.97
CA SER A 86 11.28 -19.88 13.35
C SER A 86 9.81 -19.65 12.99
N SER A 87 8.95 -19.71 14.01
CA SER A 87 7.64 -19.07 13.98
C SER A 87 7.86 -17.56 13.80
N GLY A 88 7.62 -17.07 12.58
CA GLY A 88 7.83 -15.68 12.21
C GLY A 88 7.89 -15.56 10.71
N ARG A 89 6.73 -15.53 10.05
CA ARG A 89 6.62 -15.10 8.65
C ARG A 89 7.22 -13.70 8.57
N LYS A 90 8.41 -13.57 8.00
CA LYS A 90 8.97 -12.26 7.64
C LYS A 90 8.10 -11.68 6.54
N ASP A 91 7.74 -10.41 6.68
CA ASP A 91 6.99 -9.68 5.67
C ASP A 91 7.84 -9.51 4.40
N ASP A 92 7.38 -10.10 3.30
CA ASP A 92 8.03 -10.10 1.97
C ASP A 92 7.92 -8.75 1.23
N ALA A 93 7.56 -7.66 1.93
CA ALA A 93 7.54 -6.31 1.36
C ALA A 93 8.93 -5.92 0.86
N GLY A 94 9.00 -5.27 -0.30
CA GLY A 94 10.27 -4.89 -0.93
C GLY A 94 10.87 -5.94 -1.89
N CYS A 95 10.23 -7.10 -2.07
CA CYS A 95 10.68 -8.12 -3.04
C CYS A 95 10.04 -7.88 -4.43
N PRO A 96 10.83 -7.68 -5.50
CA PRO A 96 10.32 -7.52 -6.85
C PRO A 96 10.07 -8.87 -7.54
N LEU A 97 9.16 -8.87 -8.52
CA LEU A 97 8.79 -10.02 -9.34
C LEU A 97 8.72 -9.61 -10.80
N ARG A 98 9.36 -10.39 -11.67
CA ARG A 98 9.14 -10.25 -13.11
C ARG A 98 7.91 -11.06 -13.49
N ALA A 99 7.03 -10.44 -14.24
CA ALA A 99 5.85 -11.08 -14.79
C ALA A 99 5.61 -10.63 -16.23
N VAL A 100 4.90 -11.44 -17.01
CA VAL A 100 4.37 -11.06 -18.32
C VAL A 100 2.88 -10.77 -18.16
N ILE A 101 2.42 -9.71 -18.82
CA ILE A 101 0.99 -9.41 -18.90
C ILE A 101 0.32 -10.41 -19.84
N LEU A 102 -0.59 -11.21 -19.30
CA LEU A 102 -1.44 -12.09 -20.09
C LEU A 102 -2.62 -11.34 -20.68
N PHE A 103 -3.16 -10.39 -19.92
CA PHE A 103 -4.34 -9.63 -20.28
C PHE A 103 -4.34 -8.27 -19.59
N ALA A 104 -4.63 -7.22 -20.34
CA ALA A 104 -4.84 -5.88 -19.83
C ALA A 104 -6.06 -5.22 -20.48
N ARG A 105 -7.00 -4.74 -19.65
CA ARG A 105 -8.21 -4.04 -20.10
C ARG A 105 -8.46 -2.78 -19.30
N VAL A 106 -8.78 -1.70 -19.99
CA VAL A 106 -9.21 -0.45 -19.35
C VAL A 106 -10.71 -0.52 -19.08
N GLU A 107 -11.11 -0.28 -17.84
CA GLU A 107 -12.50 -0.20 -17.39
C GLU A 107 -12.69 1.06 -16.53
N ASN A 108 -13.44 2.04 -17.06
CA ASN A 108 -13.61 3.36 -16.43
C ASN A 108 -12.25 4.03 -16.15
N VAL A 109 -11.94 4.28 -14.87
CA VAL A 109 -10.68 4.88 -14.41
C VAL A 109 -9.58 3.85 -14.12
N PHE A 110 -9.91 2.55 -14.13
CA PHE A 110 -8.98 1.49 -13.79
C PHE A 110 -8.46 0.77 -15.04
N GLN A 111 -7.25 0.23 -14.92
CA GLN A 111 -6.78 -0.84 -15.77
C GLN A 111 -6.74 -2.15 -14.96
N LEU A 112 -7.46 -3.16 -15.45
CA LEU A 112 -7.39 -4.54 -14.97
C LEU A 112 -6.23 -5.24 -15.66
N VAL A 113 -5.40 -5.92 -14.87
CA VAL A 113 -4.23 -6.63 -15.38
C VAL A 113 -4.18 -8.03 -14.78
N GLU A 114 -4.01 -9.03 -15.65
CA GLU A 114 -3.55 -10.36 -15.27
C GLU A 114 -2.08 -10.51 -15.65
N ALA A 115 -1.24 -10.83 -14.67
CA ALA A 115 0.19 -11.01 -14.86
C ALA A 115 0.65 -12.40 -14.39
N GLN A 116 1.46 -13.07 -15.20
CA GLN A 116 2.04 -14.38 -14.91
C GLN A 116 3.52 -14.26 -14.57
N PRO A 117 3.99 -14.81 -13.43
CA PRO A 117 5.41 -14.76 -13.05
C PRO A 117 6.28 -15.60 -13.97
N PHE A 118 7.50 -15.13 -14.28
CA PHE A 118 8.40 -15.83 -15.21
C PHE A 118 9.00 -17.14 -14.65
N ASN A 119 9.46 -17.15 -13.38
CA ASN A 119 10.36 -18.21 -12.88
C ASN A 119 9.98 -18.79 -11.52
N ASN A 120 8.84 -18.44 -10.94
CA ASN A 120 8.44 -19.04 -9.66
C ASN A 120 6.91 -19.03 -9.45
N PRO A 121 6.23 -20.19 -9.48
CA PRO A 121 4.83 -20.28 -9.07
C PRO A 121 4.67 -20.05 -7.55
N HIS A 122 5.77 -20.11 -6.77
CA HIS A 122 5.77 -19.87 -5.33
C HIS A 122 6.16 -18.42 -5.02
N ASN A 123 5.21 -17.54 -5.30
CA ASN A 123 4.80 -16.33 -4.58
C ASN A 123 5.87 -15.45 -3.92
N VAL A 124 5.87 -14.18 -4.33
CA VAL A 124 6.37 -12.98 -3.61
C VAL A 124 5.52 -12.69 -2.36
N GLY A 125 4.85 -13.71 -1.81
CA GLY A 125 3.87 -13.56 -0.76
C GLY A 125 2.69 -12.65 -1.11
N LEU A 126 2.38 -12.41 -2.40
CA LEU A 126 1.26 -11.59 -2.82
C LEU A 126 -0.08 -12.26 -2.45
N ARG A 127 -1.02 -11.44 -1.98
CA ARG A 127 -2.36 -11.83 -1.56
C ARG A 127 -3.36 -10.77 -1.98
N GLU A 128 -4.63 -11.17 -2.01
CA GLU A 128 -5.74 -10.21 -2.13
C GLU A 128 -5.62 -9.13 -1.03
N GLY A 129 -5.75 -7.87 -1.44
CA GLY A 129 -5.55 -6.72 -0.57
C GLY A 129 -4.11 -6.22 -0.47
N ASP A 130 -3.13 -6.91 -1.05
CA ASP A 130 -1.78 -6.36 -1.14
C ASP A 130 -1.72 -5.22 -2.16
N THR A 131 -0.88 -4.23 -1.87
CA THR A 131 -0.57 -3.15 -2.78
C THR A 131 0.78 -3.40 -3.44
N ILE A 132 0.85 -3.07 -4.73
CA ILE A 132 2.05 -3.28 -5.54
C ILE A 132 2.40 -2.02 -6.31
N ALA A 133 3.70 -1.79 -6.54
CA ALA A 133 4.15 -0.92 -7.61
C ALA A 133 4.39 -1.76 -8.88
N ALA A 134 3.87 -1.32 -10.01
CA ALA A 134 4.03 -1.99 -11.30
C ALA A 134 4.64 -1.07 -12.36
N TRP A 135 5.63 -1.55 -13.12
CA TRP A 135 6.24 -0.83 -14.25
C TRP A 135 6.80 -1.79 -15.31
N ALA A 136 6.99 -1.33 -16.54
CA ALA A 136 7.58 -2.13 -17.62
C ALA A 136 9.08 -2.39 -17.41
N CYS A 137 9.55 -3.61 -17.69
CA CYS A 137 10.96 -3.97 -17.63
C CYS A 137 11.83 -3.10 -18.58
N GLY A 138 13.09 -2.90 -18.23
CA GLY A 138 14.04 -2.09 -19.01
C GLY A 138 13.96 -0.58 -18.72
N LYS A 139 12.95 -0.13 -17.97
CA LYS A 139 12.94 1.19 -17.35
C LYS A 139 13.62 1.11 -15.98
N THR A 140 14.96 1.11 -15.98
CA THR A 140 15.74 1.12 -14.74
C THR A 140 15.61 2.46 -14.03
N PRO A 141 15.57 2.50 -12.69
CA PRO A 141 15.83 3.73 -11.95
C PRO A 141 17.16 4.31 -12.40
N SER A 142 17.22 5.61 -12.68
CA SER A 142 18.49 6.30 -12.97
C SER A 142 19.50 6.03 -11.85
N ALA A 143 20.78 5.86 -12.17
CA ALA A 143 21.84 5.56 -11.20
C ALA A 143 21.97 6.61 -10.07
N ASN A 144 21.47 7.84 -10.30
CA ASN A 144 21.38 8.91 -9.27
C ASN A 144 20.06 8.90 -8.48
N ALA A 145 19.10 8.07 -8.87
CA ALA A 145 17.76 7.91 -8.30
C ALA A 145 17.64 6.61 -7.49
N GLN A 146 18.72 6.18 -6.83
CA GLN A 146 18.77 4.95 -6.03
C GLN A 146 17.70 4.82 -4.94
N LYS A 147 16.83 5.82 -4.72
CA LYS A 147 15.73 5.80 -3.75
C LYS A 147 14.32 5.85 -4.36
N ALA A 148 14.19 5.89 -5.69
CA ALA A 148 12.90 6.14 -6.34
C ALA A 148 12.54 5.04 -7.35
N LEU A 149 11.23 4.74 -7.41
CA LEU A 149 10.66 3.92 -8.48
C LEU A 149 10.72 4.67 -9.81
N PRO A 150 10.69 3.96 -10.96
CA PRO A 150 10.62 4.61 -12.27
C PRO A 150 9.42 5.56 -12.37
N GLY A 151 9.56 6.70 -13.07
CA GLY A 151 8.48 7.68 -13.20
C GLY A 151 7.22 7.15 -13.90
N SER A 152 7.32 6.02 -14.60
CA SER A 152 6.17 5.32 -15.20
C SER A 152 5.59 4.22 -14.32
N SER A 153 5.99 4.13 -13.05
CA SER A 153 5.42 3.17 -12.12
C SER A 153 4.01 3.59 -11.72
N THR A 154 3.19 2.59 -11.42
CA THR A 154 1.79 2.77 -11.01
C THR A 154 1.54 1.97 -9.74
N ILE A 155 0.59 2.40 -8.90
CA ILE A 155 0.15 1.62 -7.74
C ILE A 155 -1.04 0.76 -8.13
N GLY A 156 -0.88 -0.55 -7.95
CA GLY A 156 -1.93 -1.53 -8.13
C GLY A 156 -2.42 -2.11 -6.80
N LEU A 157 -3.69 -2.51 -6.77
CA LEU A 157 -4.29 -3.32 -5.73
C LEU A 157 -4.50 -4.74 -6.26
N VAL A 158 -3.93 -5.73 -5.56
CA VAL A 158 -4.13 -7.14 -5.89
C VAL A 158 -5.54 -7.55 -5.48
N GLU A 159 -6.32 -7.98 -6.47
CA GLU A 159 -7.68 -8.48 -6.26
C GLU A 159 -7.71 -9.99 -6.04
N ARG A 160 -6.81 -10.71 -6.71
CA ARG A 160 -6.78 -12.17 -6.65
C ARG A 160 -5.41 -12.68 -7.04
N VAL A 161 -4.99 -13.75 -6.38
CA VAL A 161 -3.84 -14.56 -6.79
C VAL A 161 -4.34 -15.99 -7.01
N THR A 162 -4.05 -16.56 -8.17
CA THR A 162 -4.47 -17.94 -8.49
C THR A 162 -3.52 -18.96 -7.84
N PRO A 163 -3.92 -20.23 -7.73
CA PRO A 163 -3.03 -21.30 -7.27
C PRO A 163 -1.76 -21.46 -8.13
N LEU A 164 -1.80 -21.01 -9.40
CA LEU A 164 -0.66 -21.04 -10.32
C LEU A 164 0.26 -19.81 -10.20
N GLY A 165 -0.08 -18.85 -9.33
CA GLY A 165 0.70 -17.63 -9.12
C GLY A 165 0.31 -16.47 -10.03
N ASN A 166 -0.65 -16.62 -10.95
CA ASN A 166 -1.17 -15.49 -11.73
C ASN A 166 -1.78 -14.46 -10.78
N THR A 167 -1.36 -13.21 -10.95
CA THR A 167 -1.79 -12.08 -10.14
C THR A 167 -2.75 -11.22 -10.94
N PHE A 168 -3.95 -11.02 -10.40
CA PHE A 168 -4.95 -10.10 -10.90
C PHE A 168 -4.89 -8.83 -10.06
N PHE A 169 -4.65 -7.69 -10.69
CA PHE A 169 -4.62 -6.42 -9.98
C PHE A 169 -5.30 -5.31 -10.78
N LYS A 170 -5.82 -4.33 -10.03
CA LYS A 170 -6.37 -3.07 -10.54
C LYS A 170 -5.36 -1.97 -10.31
N THR A 171 -5.12 -1.14 -11.31
CA THR A 171 -4.26 0.04 -11.19
C THR A 171 -4.92 1.25 -11.83
N ILE A 172 -4.56 2.46 -11.41
CA ILE A 172 -4.90 3.70 -12.12
C ILE A 172 -3.64 4.19 -12.80
N LEU A 173 -3.72 4.36 -14.12
CA LEU A 173 -2.62 4.88 -14.90
C LEU A 173 -2.41 6.36 -14.58
N PRO A 174 -1.17 6.79 -14.26
CA PRO A 174 -0.84 8.19 -14.19
C PRO A 174 -1.26 8.91 -15.46
N GLU A 175 -1.70 10.15 -15.33
CA GLU A 175 -2.10 10.98 -16.47
C GLU A 175 -0.94 11.08 -17.48
N GLY A 176 -1.24 10.80 -18.76
CA GLY A 176 -0.25 10.80 -19.84
C GLY A 176 0.63 9.54 -19.92
N SER A 177 0.49 8.56 -19.03
CA SER A 177 1.18 7.27 -19.14
C SER A 177 0.47 6.34 -20.14
N PRO A 178 1.21 5.61 -20.99
CA PRO A 178 0.59 4.62 -21.87
C PRO A 178 0.05 3.45 -21.03
N PRO A 179 -1.10 2.86 -21.44
CA PRO A 179 -1.62 1.69 -20.77
C PRO A 179 -0.65 0.52 -20.87
N LEU A 180 -0.67 -0.32 -19.84
CA LEU A 180 0.00 -1.61 -19.87
C LEU A 180 -0.62 -2.47 -20.98
N LYS A 181 0.19 -3.22 -21.74
CA LYS A 181 -0.27 -3.99 -22.90
C LYS A 181 0.02 -5.47 -22.72
N ASP A 182 -0.81 -6.31 -23.34
CA ASP A 182 -0.60 -7.75 -23.42
C ASP A 182 0.80 -8.07 -23.97
N GLY A 183 1.43 -9.10 -23.42
CA GLY A 183 2.79 -9.51 -23.77
C GLY A 183 3.89 -8.60 -23.22
N THR A 184 3.57 -7.50 -22.53
CA THR A 184 4.58 -6.64 -21.91
C THR A 184 5.19 -7.32 -20.69
N GLU A 185 6.52 -7.33 -20.62
CA GLU A 185 7.24 -7.70 -19.39
C GLU A 185 7.16 -6.56 -18.38
N ILE A 186 6.75 -6.88 -17.16
CA ILE A 186 6.62 -5.94 -16.05
C ILE A 186 7.36 -6.43 -14.82
N VAL A 187 7.67 -5.48 -13.94
CA VAL A 187 8.10 -5.72 -12.58
C VAL A 187 6.96 -5.36 -11.64
N LEU A 188 6.68 -6.25 -10.69
CA LEU A 188 5.77 -6.03 -9.58
C LEU A 188 6.57 -5.98 -8.28
N LEU A 189 6.42 -4.91 -7.50
CA LEU A 189 7.04 -4.76 -6.19
C LEU A 189 5.97 -4.71 -5.12
N LYS A 190 5.99 -5.63 -4.14
CA LYS A 190 5.07 -5.57 -2.99
C LYS A 190 5.41 -4.37 -2.10
N LEU A 191 4.42 -3.51 -1.87
CA LEU A 191 4.55 -2.30 -1.05
C LEU A 191 3.99 -2.48 0.36
N GLY A 192 2.89 -3.21 0.50
CA GLY A 192 2.20 -3.36 1.78
C GLY A 192 0.85 -4.05 1.61
N SER A 193 -0.01 -3.89 2.62
CA SER A 193 -1.39 -4.39 2.59
C SER A 193 -2.38 -3.28 2.93
N ILE A 194 -3.38 -3.07 2.07
CA ILE A 194 -4.38 -2.02 2.28
C ILE A 194 -5.37 -2.38 3.40
N ILE A 195 -5.44 -3.66 3.80
CA ILE A 195 -6.55 -4.19 4.61
C ILE A 195 -6.68 -3.49 5.96
N THR A 196 -5.56 -3.23 6.65
CA THR A 196 -5.57 -2.53 7.95
C THR A 196 -6.11 -1.11 7.79
N TYR A 197 -5.53 -0.34 6.86
CA TYR A 197 -5.91 1.05 6.59
C TYR A 197 -7.35 1.17 6.05
N GLN A 198 -7.80 0.19 5.26
CA GLN A 198 -9.19 0.13 4.80
C GLN A 198 -10.14 -0.03 5.99
N ARG A 199 -9.84 -0.95 6.93
CA ARG A 199 -10.64 -1.15 8.13
C ARG A 199 -10.66 0.09 9.02
N GLU A 200 -9.52 0.74 9.20
CA GLU A 200 -9.40 1.98 9.97
C GLU A 200 -10.23 3.11 9.34
N ARG A 201 -10.11 3.31 8.02
CA ARG A 201 -10.90 4.31 7.31
C ARG A 201 -12.39 3.97 7.34
N GLU A 202 -12.78 2.72 7.14
CA GLU A 202 -14.18 2.31 7.26
C GLU A 202 -14.73 2.55 8.66
N ALA A 203 -13.96 2.27 9.72
CA ALA A 203 -14.33 2.57 11.10
C ALA A 203 -14.49 4.08 11.31
N LEU A 204 -13.56 4.88 10.77
CA LEU A 204 -13.59 6.34 10.81
C LEU A 204 -14.88 6.90 10.20
N TYR A 205 -15.31 6.40 9.04
CA TYR A 205 -16.55 6.83 8.38
C TYR A 205 -17.82 6.27 9.04
N ARG A 206 -17.73 5.22 9.86
CA ARG A 206 -18.84 4.70 10.67
C ARG A 206 -18.97 5.42 12.02
N LEU A 207 -17.99 6.22 12.41
CA LEU A 207 -17.93 6.94 13.69
C LEU A 207 -19.21 7.73 14.03
N PRO A 208 -19.88 8.45 13.10
CA PRO A 208 -21.12 9.18 13.43
C PRO A 208 -22.26 8.28 13.97
N ARG A 209 -22.16 6.96 13.77
CA ARG A 209 -23.14 5.97 14.24
C ARG A 209 -22.63 5.16 15.44
N ALA A 210 -21.45 5.48 15.96
CA ALA A 210 -20.86 4.74 17.08
C ALA A 210 -21.55 5.09 18.40
N THR A 211 -21.89 4.08 19.20
CA THR A 211 -22.52 4.25 20.52
C THR A 211 -21.67 5.08 21.48
N LEU A 212 -20.34 5.03 21.33
CA LEU A 212 -19.38 5.72 22.21
C LEU A 212 -18.81 7.00 21.58
N LEU A 213 -19.49 7.58 20.58
CA LEU A 213 -19.02 8.77 19.86
C LEU A 213 -18.58 9.90 20.81
N SER A 214 -19.40 10.25 21.80
CA SER A 214 -19.08 11.34 22.74
C SER A 214 -17.78 11.08 23.52
N GLY A 215 -17.56 9.85 23.98
CA GLY A 215 -16.33 9.46 24.68
C GLY A 215 -15.10 9.41 23.79
N LEU A 216 -15.27 9.20 22.47
CA LEU A 216 -14.18 9.25 21.49
C LEU A 216 -13.82 10.69 21.08
N LEU A 217 -14.80 11.56 20.97
CA LEU A 217 -14.59 12.98 20.64
C LEU A 217 -14.00 13.76 21.83
N GLN A 218 -14.33 13.36 23.06
CA GLN A 218 -13.89 14.00 24.30
C GLN A 218 -13.48 12.94 25.32
N PRO A 219 -12.31 12.29 25.13
CA PRO A 219 -11.81 11.32 26.09
C PRO A 219 -11.63 11.99 27.46
N ALA A 220 -12.03 11.28 28.52
CA ALA A 220 -11.89 11.80 29.88
C ALA A 220 -10.41 12.12 30.18
N SER A 221 -10.13 13.35 30.58
CA SER A 221 -8.78 13.76 30.97
C SER A 221 -8.25 12.82 32.07
N PRO A 222 -7.01 12.31 31.96
CA PRO A 222 -6.41 11.41 32.96
C PRO A 222 -6.39 11.99 34.39
N ILE A 223 -6.53 13.31 34.53
CA ILE A 223 -6.44 14.04 35.79
C ILE A 223 -7.69 13.81 36.69
N ALA A 224 -8.82 13.35 36.14
CA ALA A 224 -10.05 13.15 36.93
C ALA A 224 -10.09 11.82 37.71
N GLN A 225 -9.20 10.85 37.43
CA GLN A 225 -9.20 9.55 38.12
C GLN A 225 -8.25 9.49 39.33
N ALA A 226 -7.31 10.43 39.47
CA ALA A 226 -6.39 10.46 40.61
C ALA A 226 -7.00 11.03 41.90
N THR A 227 -8.14 11.73 41.83
CA THR A 227 -8.78 12.37 43.00
C THR A 227 -9.86 11.51 43.67
N ASN A 228 -10.34 10.45 43.03
CA ASN A 228 -11.39 9.57 43.59
C ASN A 228 -10.87 8.27 44.24
N ALA A 229 -9.55 8.06 44.30
CA ALA A 229 -8.93 6.90 44.96
C ALA A 229 -8.52 7.16 46.42
N LYS A 230 -9.05 8.22 47.05
CA LYS A 230 -8.93 8.48 48.48
C LYS A 230 -10.30 8.76 49.09
N VAL A 231 -11.06 7.71 49.37
CA VAL A 231 -12.06 7.67 50.45
C VAL A 231 -11.93 6.32 51.14
#